data_AF-A0A7W8QF54-F1
#
_entry.id   AF-A0A7W8QF54-F1
#
_cell.length_a   1.000
_cell.length_b   1.000
_cell.length_c   1.000
_cell.angle_alpha   90.00
_cell.angle_beta   90.00
_cell.angle_gamma   90.00
#
_symmetry.space_group_name_H-M   'P 1'
#
loop_
_entity.id
_entity.type
_entity.pdbx_description
1 polymer ?
#
loop_
_entity_poly.entity_id
_entity_poly.type
_entity_poly.pdbx_seq_one_letter_code
_entity_poly.pdbx_strand_id
1 'polypeptide(L)'
;MMTKTLKKIRVLGALLIAVALNGCGGSDGGSVTDPTHASVGSSADDELTPYYVQSITWHTCGSDNFQIVNKDLLGPLSTRASCTTGKVPLDYDDASKGSVGIGVLRVIAGKPANRLVAYG
;
A
#
# COMPACT_ATOMS: atom_id res chain seq x y z
N MET A 1 -62.58 -16.40 -1.95
CA MET A 1 -62.42 -17.23 -0.73
C MET A 1 -61.00 -17.03 -0.21
N MET A 2 -60.87 -16.25 0.87
CA MET A 2 -59.62 -15.94 1.58
C MET A 2 -59.38 -17.01 2.65
N THR A 3 -58.25 -17.71 2.58
CA THR A 3 -57.79 -18.61 3.64
C THR A 3 -56.79 -17.90 4.55
N LYS A 4 -56.98 -18.17 5.85
CA LYS A 4 -56.54 -17.39 7.00
C LYS A 4 -55.10 -17.70 7.42
N THR A 5 -54.45 -16.63 7.84
CA THR A 5 -53.41 -16.39 8.87
C THR A 5 -52.91 -17.52 9.80
N LEU A 6 -51.63 -17.34 10.20
CA LEU A 6 -50.93 -17.65 11.48
C LEU A 6 -50.05 -18.91 11.57
N LYS A 7 -48.73 -18.71 11.68
CA LYS A 7 -48.02 -18.71 13.00
C LYS A 7 -46.56 -18.27 12.86
N LYS A 8 -46.17 -17.27 13.66
CA LYS A 8 -44.79 -16.84 13.87
C LYS A 8 -44.04 -17.93 14.64
N ILE A 9 -42.97 -18.47 14.07
CA ILE A 9 -41.99 -19.29 14.79
C ILE A 9 -40.70 -18.46 14.89
N ARG A 10 -40.48 -17.87 16.07
CA ARG A 10 -39.16 -17.42 16.52
C ARG A 10 -38.41 -18.67 16.96
N VAL A 11 -37.32 -18.99 16.26
CA VAL A 11 -36.25 -19.81 16.84
C VAL A 11 -34.95 -19.05 16.62
N LEU A 12 -34.42 -18.54 17.73
CA LEU A 12 -33.02 -18.12 17.85
C LEU A 12 -32.15 -19.34 17.57
N GLY A 13 -31.31 -19.25 16.55
CA GLY A 13 -30.23 -20.21 16.29
C GLY A 13 -28.96 -19.44 16.02
N ALA A 14 -28.25 -19.08 17.09
CA ALA A 14 -26.89 -18.57 17.01
C ALA A 14 -25.98 -19.74 16.60
N LEU A 15 -25.56 -19.77 15.34
CA LEU A 15 -24.54 -20.71 14.86
C LEU A 15 -23.29 -19.90 14.51
N LEU A 16 -22.35 -19.89 15.45
CA LEU A 16 -20.97 -19.44 15.26
C LEU A 16 -20.29 -20.43 14.31
N ILE A 17 -20.09 -20.05 13.05
CA ILE A 17 -19.21 -20.77 12.12
C ILE A 17 -17.88 -20.02 12.07
N ALA A 18 -16.92 -20.48 12.86
CA ALA A 18 -15.52 -20.14 12.68
C ALA A 18 -15.02 -20.81 11.39
N VAL A 19 -14.97 -20.05 10.30
CA VAL A 19 -14.33 -20.49 9.06
C VAL A 19 -12.83 -20.33 9.22
N ALA A 20 -12.14 -21.45 9.40
CA ALA A 20 -10.70 -21.57 9.29
C ALA A 20 -10.28 -21.12 7.87
N LEU A 21 -9.40 -20.12 7.81
CA LEU A 21 -8.67 -19.76 6.61
C LEU A 21 -7.75 -20.95 6.27
N ASN A 22 -8.15 -21.69 5.24
CA ASN A 22 -7.32 -22.72 4.63
C ASN A 22 -6.06 -22.04 4.06
N GLY A 23 -4.91 -22.36 4.66
CA GLY A 23 -3.60 -22.08 4.11
C GLY A 23 -3.45 -22.79 2.77
N CYS A 24 -3.25 -22.00 1.72
CA CYS A 24 -2.81 -22.46 0.41
C CYS A 24 -1.28 -22.30 0.37
N GLY A 25 -0.55 -23.41 0.31
CA GLY A 25 0.91 -23.41 0.19
C GLY A 25 1.44 -24.84 0.25
N GLY A 26 1.57 -25.46 -0.93
CA GLY A 26 1.89 -26.88 -1.12
C GLY A 26 3.18 -27.33 -0.44
N SER A 27 3.11 -28.51 0.15
CA SER A 27 4.25 -29.31 0.60
C SER A 27 4.67 -30.25 -0.53
N ASP A 28 5.90 -30.09 -1.02
CA ASP A 28 6.67 -31.18 -1.62
C ASP A 28 8.04 -31.22 -0.92
N GLY A 29 8.39 -32.40 -0.41
CA GLY A 29 9.40 -32.60 0.61
C GLY A 29 10.85 -32.42 0.17
N GLY A 30 11.67 -32.02 1.15
CA GLY A 30 13.13 -32.04 1.06
C GLY A 30 13.74 -31.67 2.40
N SER A 31 14.20 -32.68 3.15
CA SER A 31 15.01 -32.51 4.36
C SER A 31 16.43 -32.10 3.96
N VAL A 32 16.77 -30.82 4.11
CA VAL A 32 18.18 -30.33 4.16
C VAL A 32 18.23 -29.09 5.05
N THR A 33 18.90 -29.26 6.19
CA THR A 33 19.47 -28.25 7.11
C THR A 33 18.74 -26.92 7.26
N ASP A 34 18.11 -26.77 8.42
CA ASP A 34 17.86 -25.52 9.12
C ASP A 34 19.03 -24.53 8.89
N PRO A 35 18.87 -23.47 8.08
CA PRO A 35 19.74 -22.33 8.23
C PRO A 35 19.26 -21.71 9.53
N THR A 36 19.99 -21.96 10.61
CA THR A 36 20.04 -21.03 11.72
C THR A 36 20.33 -19.67 11.08
N HIS A 37 19.28 -18.91 10.80
CA HIS A 37 19.36 -17.50 10.52
C HIS A 37 19.93 -16.93 11.81
N ALA A 38 21.25 -16.89 11.89
CA ALA A 38 21.95 -15.96 12.73
C ALA A 38 21.43 -14.60 12.27
N SER A 39 20.40 -14.10 12.95
CA SER A 39 19.95 -12.72 12.88
C SER A 39 21.05 -11.87 13.48
N VAL A 40 22.18 -11.74 12.76
CA VAL A 40 23.07 -10.61 12.89
C VAL A 40 22.44 -9.52 12.04
N GLY A 41 21.46 -8.86 12.62
CA GLY A 41 20.67 -7.82 11.97
C GLY A 41 19.70 -7.29 12.99
N SER A 42 20.18 -6.45 13.89
CA SER A 42 19.30 -5.89 14.92
C SER A 42 19.64 -4.46 15.33
N SER A 43 20.70 -3.85 14.81
CA SER A 43 20.93 -2.41 14.98
C SER A 43 20.77 -1.65 13.67
N ALA A 44 21.35 -2.14 12.57
CA ALA A 44 21.24 -1.51 11.26
C ALA A 44 19.78 -1.46 10.75
N ASP A 45 19.03 -2.55 10.90
CA ASP A 45 17.61 -2.59 10.49
C ASP A 45 16.71 -1.69 11.37
N ASP A 46 17.01 -1.59 12.66
CA ASP A 46 16.30 -0.69 13.58
C ASP A 46 16.55 0.78 13.23
N GLU A 47 17.79 1.14 12.88
CA GLU A 47 18.17 2.49 12.44
C GLU A 47 17.50 2.89 11.11
N LEU A 48 17.21 1.92 10.24
CA LEU A 48 16.53 2.16 8.97
C LEU A 48 15.01 2.23 9.11
N THR A 49 14.44 1.73 10.20
CA THR A 49 12.99 1.68 10.44
C THR A 49 12.29 3.02 10.15
N PRO A 50 12.78 4.19 10.59
CA PRO A 50 12.15 5.48 10.32
C PRO A 50 12.00 5.80 8.82
N TYR A 51 12.81 5.21 7.94
CA TYR A 51 12.71 5.39 6.49
C TYR A 51 11.70 4.44 5.84
N TYR A 52 11.41 3.29 6.44
CA TYR A 52 10.44 2.33 5.90
C TYR A 52 9.01 2.60 6.35
N VAL A 53 8.81 3.07 7.58
CA VAL A 53 7.47 3.29 8.15
C VAL A 53 6.98 4.74 8.05
N GLN A 54 7.49 5.48 7.07
CA GLN A 54 7.11 6.87 6.85
C GLN A 54 5.65 7.00 6.45
N SER A 55 4.92 7.87 7.14
CA SER A 55 3.61 8.31 6.69
C SER A 55 3.75 9.33 5.57
N ILE A 56 3.30 8.98 4.37
CA ILE A 56 3.37 9.86 3.19
C ILE A 56 2.08 10.69 3.10
N THR A 57 2.20 11.98 3.38
CA THR A 57 1.11 12.94 3.23
C THR A 57 1.18 13.60 1.86
N TRP A 58 0.16 13.38 1.05
CA TRP A 58 0.00 13.99 -0.27
C TRP A 58 -0.66 15.36 -0.16
N HIS A 59 -0.19 16.32 -0.95
CA HIS A 59 -0.77 17.66 -1.03
C HIS A 59 -0.84 18.12 -2.49
N THR A 60 -1.64 19.15 -2.76
CA THR A 60 -1.70 19.78 -4.09
C THR A 60 -0.34 20.37 -4.43
N CYS A 61 0.17 20.08 -5.62
CA CYS A 61 1.38 20.70 -6.13
C CYS A 61 1.13 22.17 -6.48
N GLY A 62 2.04 23.07 -6.13
CA GLY A 62 1.99 24.46 -6.62
C GLY A 62 2.05 24.50 -8.15
N SER A 63 1.28 25.40 -8.78
CA SER A 63 1.23 25.55 -10.25
C SER A 63 2.59 25.86 -10.88
N ASP A 64 3.48 26.48 -10.11
CA ASP A 64 4.82 26.89 -10.55
C ASP A 64 5.72 25.70 -10.87
N ASN A 65 5.38 24.50 -10.41
CA ASN A 65 6.09 23.25 -10.71
C ASN A 65 5.82 22.74 -12.15
N PHE A 66 4.83 23.29 -12.85
CA PHE A 66 4.42 22.83 -14.18
C PHE A 66 4.75 23.82 -15.30
N GLN A 67 5.64 24.78 -15.08
CA GLN A 67 5.93 25.86 -16.05
C GLN A 67 6.44 25.38 -17.42
N ILE A 68 7.00 24.17 -17.50
CA ILE A 68 7.48 23.56 -18.74
C ILE A 68 6.35 22.82 -19.49
N VAL A 69 5.21 22.60 -18.83
CA VAL A 69 4.07 21.90 -19.40
C VAL A 69 3.28 22.85 -20.29
N ASN A 70 2.77 22.35 -21.41
CA ASN A 70 1.84 23.09 -22.27
C ASN A 70 0.68 23.65 -21.43
N LYS A 71 0.40 24.96 -21.58
CA LYS A 71 -0.64 25.69 -20.84
C LYS A 71 -2.02 25.03 -20.95
N ASP A 72 -2.33 24.41 -22.09
CA ASP A 72 -3.61 23.72 -22.33
C ASP A 72 -3.76 22.45 -21.48
N LEU A 73 -2.65 21.83 -21.09
CA LEU A 73 -2.63 20.65 -20.22
C LEU A 73 -2.53 21.01 -18.75
N LEU A 74 -2.16 22.26 -18.44
CA LEU A 74 -1.81 22.70 -17.09
C LEU A 74 -3.02 22.64 -16.14
N GLY A 75 -4.20 23.06 -16.60
CA GLY A 75 -5.44 23.00 -15.80
C GLY A 75 -5.88 21.56 -15.47
N PRO A 76 -6.03 20.68 -16.48
CA PRO A 76 -6.36 19.28 -16.24
C PRO A 76 -5.30 18.50 -15.46
N LEU A 77 -4.02 18.91 -15.50
CA LEU A 77 -2.95 18.27 -14.74
C LEU A 77 -2.90 18.77 -13.30
N SER A 78 -3.00 20.08 -13.06
CA SER A 78 -2.90 20.66 -11.71
C SER A 78 -3.97 20.13 -10.77
N THR A 79 -5.17 19.84 -11.28
CA THR A 79 -6.29 19.27 -10.51
C THR A 79 -6.14 17.78 -10.17
N ARG A 80 -5.26 17.06 -10.89
CA ARG A 80 -5.04 15.62 -10.70
C ARG A 80 -3.65 15.28 -10.18
N ALA A 81 -2.81 16.31 -10.00
CA ALA A 81 -1.46 16.19 -9.51
C ALA A 81 -1.42 16.37 -7.99
N SER A 82 -0.70 15.48 -7.33
CA SER A 82 -0.36 15.62 -5.92
C SER A 82 1.13 15.37 -5.73
N CYS A 83 1.70 16.10 -4.79
CA CYS A 83 3.11 16.10 -4.46
C CYS A 83 3.30 15.60 -3.03
N THR A 84 4.47 15.04 -2.78
CA THR A 84 4.94 14.68 -1.45
C THR A 84 6.47 14.59 -1.46
N THR A 85 7.07 14.44 -0.28
CA THR A 85 8.50 14.22 -0.14
C THR A 85 8.71 13.05 0.81
N GLY A 86 9.38 11.99 0.35
CA GLY A 86 9.83 10.88 1.18
C GLY A 86 11.30 11.06 1.57
N LYS A 87 11.70 10.67 2.78
CA LYS A 87 13.12 10.67 3.16
C LYS A 87 13.76 9.33 2.83
N VAL A 88 15.03 9.34 2.46
CA VAL A 88 15.87 8.14 2.37
C VAL A 88 17.22 8.42 3.02
N PRO A 89 17.89 7.40 3.59
CA PRO A 89 19.24 7.59 4.10
C PRO A 89 20.20 7.84 2.92
N LEU A 90 21.28 8.56 3.19
CA LEU A 90 22.38 8.73 2.21
C LEU A 90 23.19 7.45 2.06
N ASP A 91 23.26 6.64 3.11
CA ASP A 91 23.96 5.36 3.16
C ASP A 91 23.08 4.36 3.92
N TYR A 92 22.71 3.26 3.26
CA TYR A 92 21.85 2.23 3.87
C TYR A 92 22.63 1.33 4.83
N ASP A 93 23.96 1.29 4.75
CA ASP A 93 24.81 0.57 5.70
C ASP A 93 25.09 1.40 6.96
N ASP A 94 24.88 2.72 6.90
CA ASP A 94 25.07 3.66 8.03
C ASP A 94 24.12 4.87 7.93
N ALA A 95 22.95 4.77 8.55
CA ALA A 95 21.92 5.79 8.52
C ALA A 95 22.32 7.11 9.24
N SER A 96 23.37 7.07 10.07
CA SER A 96 23.85 8.25 10.80
C SER A 96 24.53 9.28 9.89
N LYS A 97 24.94 8.87 8.68
CA LYS A 97 25.56 9.75 7.67
C LYS A 97 24.60 10.76 7.05
N GLY A 98 23.32 10.70 7.41
CA GLY A 98 22.31 11.69 7.05
C GLY A 98 21.27 11.16 6.08
N SER A 99 20.40 12.06 5.62
CA SER A 99 19.26 11.74 4.75
C SER A 99 19.04 12.78 3.67
N VAL A 100 18.35 12.37 2.61
CA VAL A 100 17.88 13.24 1.53
C VAL A 100 16.37 13.09 1.36
N GLY A 101 15.72 14.17 0.94
CA GLY A 101 14.30 14.17 0.55
C GLY A 101 14.15 13.91 -0.95
N ILE A 102 13.32 12.95 -1.31
CA ILE A 102 12.92 12.67 -2.70
C ILE A 102 11.52 13.23 -2.92
N GLY A 103 11.42 14.24 -3.78
CA GLY A 103 10.14 14.76 -4.23
C GLY A 103 9.44 13.76 -5.15
N VAL A 104 8.18 13.44 -4.86
CA VAL A 104 7.38 12.52 -5.66
C VAL A 104 6.15 13.24 -6.18
N LEU A 105 5.99 13.21 -7.50
CA LEU A 105 4.79 13.68 -8.19
C LEU A 105 3.92 12.48 -8.54
N ARG A 106 2.64 12.54 -8.16
CA ARG A 106 1.62 11.58 -8.55
C ARG A 106 0.57 12.29 -9.39
N VAL A 107 0.30 11.75 -10.57
CA VAL A 107 -0.81 12.21 -11.43
C VAL A 107 -1.85 11.11 -11.51
N ILE A 108 -3.07 11.38 -11.04
CA ILE A 108 -4.18 10.42 -11.14
C ILE A 108 -4.62 10.31 -12.60
N ALA A 109 -4.76 9.07 -13.08
CA ALA A 109 -5.23 8.78 -14.42
C ALA A 109 -6.57 9.49 -14.71
N GLY A 110 -6.63 10.23 -15.82
CA GLY A 110 -7.85 10.98 -16.19
C GLY A 110 -9.01 10.07 -16.59
N LYS A 111 -8.71 8.85 -17.05
CA LYS A 111 -9.68 7.78 -17.33
C LYS A 111 -9.20 6.49 -16.66
N PRO A 112 -9.53 6.25 -15.37
CA PRO A 112 -9.03 5.08 -14.63
C PRO A 112 -9.36 3.74 -15.30
N ALA A 113 -10.49 3.64 -16.01
CA ALA A 113 -10.90 2.45 -16.74
C ALA A 113 -9.96 2.07 -17.90
N ASN A 114 -9.13 2.99 -18.38
CA ASN A 114 -8.21 2.77 -19.50
C ASN A 114 -6.77 2.56 -19.04
N ARG A 115 -6.54 2.25 -17.77
CA ARG A 115 -5.18 1.93 -17.29
C ARG A 115 -4.72 0.66 -17.99
N LEU A 116 -3.67 0.79 -18.79
CA LEU A 116 -2.92 -0.35 -19.27
C LEU A 116 -2.20 -0.93 -18.05
N VAL A 117 -2.59 -2.14 -17.64
CA VAL A 117 -1.85 -2.86 -16.61
C VAL A 117 -0.54 -3.28 -17.26
N ALA A 118 0.58 -2.70 -16.81
CA ALA A 118 1.89 -3.22 -17.16
C ALA A 118 2.05 -4.53 -16.37
N TYR A 119 1.82 -5.66 -17.02
CA TYR A 119 2.26 -6.94 -16.50
C TYR A 119 3.78 -7.00 -16.70
N GLY A 120 4.52 -6.96 -15.60
CA GLY A 120 5.95 -7.25 -15.54
C GLY A 120 6.18 -8.72 -15.23
#